data_AF-A0A968MI05-F1
#
_entry.id   AF-A0A968MI05-F1
#
_cell.length_a   1.000
_cell.length_b   1.000
_cell.length_c   1.000
_cell.angle_alpha   90.00
_cell.angle_beta   90.00
_cell.angle_gamma   90.00
#
_symmetry.space_group_name_H-M   'P 1'
#
loop_
_entity.id
_entity.type
_entity.pdbx_description
1 polymer ?
#
loop_
_entity_poly.entity_id
_entity_poly.type
_entity_poly.pdbx_seq_one_letter_code
_entity_poly.pdbx_strand_id
1 'polypeptide(L)' 'MIQVNEYFEGKVKSLDTTNSNGKATAGVIEAGEYEFGTSSVEIMNIIWGSMQVQLTGEDEWKEYNSGTSFRVEKNK' A
#
# COMPACT_ATOMS: atom_id res chain seq x y z
N MET A 1 -0.25 9.22 19.96
CA MET A 1 -1.34 9.68 19.07
C MET A 1 -1.16 8.94 17.75
N ILE A 2 -2.24 8.41 17.17
CA ILE A 2 -2.16 7.76 15.84
C ILE A 2 -1.99 8.88 14.81
N GLN A 3 -0.96 8.79 13.98
CA GLN A 3 -0.73 9.77 12.92
C GLN A 3 -1.63 9.42 11.73
N VAL A 4 -2.36 10.43 11.23
CA VAL A 4 -3.20 10.33 10.04
C VAL A 4 -2.45 10.98 8.89
N ASN A 5 -2.28 10.25 7.79
CA ASN A 5 -1.69 10.77 6.56
C ASN A 5 -2.73 10.81 5.45
N GLU A 6 -2.58 11.79 4.55
CA GLU A 6 -3.49 12.02 3.44
C GLU A 6 -2.68 12.30 2.17
N TYR A 7 -3.05 11.64 1.07
CA TYR A 7 -2.39 11.72 -0.23
C TYR A 7 -3.42 11.87 -1.34
N PHE A 8 -2.98 12.31 -2.52
CA PHE A 8 -3.81 12.40 -3.74
C PHE A 8 -5.16 13.10 -3.51
N GLU A 9 -5.12 14.29 -2.89
CA GLU A 9 -6.32 15.10 -2.60
C GLU A 9 -7.35 14.37 -1.72
N GLY A 10 -6.90 13.47 -0.84
CA GLY A 10 -7.77 12.76 0.09
C GLY A 10 -8.27 11.40 -0.38
N LYS A 11 -7.95 11.02 -1.63
CA LYS A 11 -8.33 9.72 -2.19
C LYS A 11 -7.58 8.55 -1.55
N VAL A 12 -6.46 8.82 -0.89
CA VAL A 12 -5.71 7.82 -0.12
C VAL A 12 -5.44 8.37 1.28
N LYS A 13 -5.84 7.61 2.29
CA LYS A 13 -5.62 7.96 3.70
C LYS A 13 -5.06 6.77 4.46
N SER A 14 -4.13 7.03 5.37
CA SER A 14 -3.54 5.99 6.21
C SER A 14 -3.37 6.41 7.66
N LEU A 15 -3.29 5.42 8.53
CA LEU A 15 -3.07 5.53 9.97
C LEU A 15 -1.78 4.80 10.32
N ASP A 16 -0.79 5.52 10.84
CA ASP A 16 0.49 4.94 11.25
C ASP A 16 0.38 4.30 12.63
N THR A 17 1.01 3.14 12.78
CA THR A 17 1.21 2.46 14.07
C THR A 17 2.62 1.90 14.17
N THR A 18 3.15 1.89 15.39
CA THR A 18 4.45 1.30 15.69
C THR A 18 4.33 0.47 16.97
N ASN A 19 4.81 -0.76 16.93
CA ASN A 19 4.86 -1.66 18.09
C ASN A 19 6.20 -2.41 18.13
N SER A 20 6.31 -3.43 18.99
CA SER A 20 7.51 -4.27 19.12
C SER A 20 7.91 -5.00 17.83
N ASN A 21 6.99 -5.14 16.88
CA ASN A 21 7.21 -5.81 15.60
C ASN A 21 7.59 -4.84 14.47
N GLY A 22 7.61 -3.52 14.74
CA GLY A 22 8.00 -2.50 13.77
C GLY A 22 6.89 -1.49 13.45
N LYS A 23 7.05 -0.78 12.33
CA LYS A 23 6.10 0.19 11.81
C LYS A 23 5.13 -0.49 10.83
N ALA A 24 3.85 -0.16 10.92
CA ALA A 24 2.82 -0.57 9.97
C ALA A 24 1.85 0.59 9.72
N THR A 25 1.09 0.49 8.63
CA THR A 25 0.02 1.43 8.32
C THR A 25 -1.26 0.66 7.98
N ALA A 26 -2.41 1.25 8.32
CA ALA A 26 -3.70 0.80 7.84
C ALA A 26 -4.36 1.95 7.08
N GLY A 27 -4.85 1.72 5.88
CA GLY A 27 -5.37 2.79 5.02
C GLY A 27 -6.47 2.35 4.08
N VAL A 28 -7.07 3.34 3.43
CA VAL A 28 -8.10 3.18 2.40
C VAL A 28 -7.66 3.94 1.15
N ILE A 29 -7.99 3.39 -0.01
CA ILE A 29 -7.66 3.90 -1.34
C ILE A 29 -8.96 3.93 -2.14
N GLU A 30 -9.39 5.11 -2.60
CA GLU A 30 -10.48 5.23 -3.55
C GLU A 30 -10.06 4.71 -4.93
N ALA A 31 -11.03 4.23 -5.73
CA ALA A 31 -10.75 3.76 -7.08
C ALA A 31 -10.07 4.84 -7.93
N GLY A 32 -8.97 4.46 -8.59
CA GLY A 32 -8.13 5.35 -9.40
C GLY A 32 -6.79 4.72 -9.71
N GLU A 33 -5.94 5.48 -10.40
CA GLU A 33 -4.55 5.11 -10.71
C GLU A 33 -3.59 5.95 -9.87
N TYR A 34 -2.62 5.28 -9.24
CA TYR A 34 -1.69 5.90 -8.30
C TYR A 34 -0.31 5.27 -8.44
N GLU A 35 0.72 6.09 -8.22
CA GLU A 35 2.11 5.64 -8.17
C GLU A 35 2.66 5.85 -6.75
N PHE A 36 3.28 4.80 -6.21
CA PHE A 36 3.87 4.82 -4.87
C PHE A 36 5.32 4.38 -4.96
N GLY A 37 6.21 5.13 -4.32
CA GLY A 37 7.59 4.73 -4.11
C GLY A 37 7.81 4.23 -2.69
N THR A 38 8.71 3.25 -2.51
CA THR A 38 9.05 2.73 -1.18
C THR A 38 10.43 3.16 -0.71
N SER A 39 10.59 3.36 0.59
CA SER A 39 11.91 3.62 1.22
C SER A 39 12.43 2.43 2.04
N SER A 40 11.58 1.40 2.19
CA SER A 40 11.87 0.13 2.83
C SER A 40 11.19 -1.00 2.05
N VAL A 41 11.49 -2.23 2.42
CA VAL A 41 10.69 -3.37 1.98
C VAL A 41 9.30 -3.26 2.59
N GLU A 42 8.27 -3.40 1.77
CA GLU A 42 6.88 -3.31 2.22
C GLU A 42 6.09 -4.57 1.83
N ILE A 43 5.21 -5.02 2.73
CA ILE A 43 4.26 -6.11 2.49
C ILE A 43 2.87 -5.50 2.52
N MET A 44 2.25 -5.41 1.36
CA MET A 44 0.92 -4.86 1.17
C MET A 44 -0.09 -5.99 1.31
N ASN A 45 -0.99 -5.88 2.29
CA ASN A 45 -2.04 -6.86 2.55
C ASN A 45 -3.40 -6.26 2.16
N ILE A 46 -4.15 -6.93 1.29
CA ILE A 46 -5.46 -6.45 0.84
C ILE A 46 -6.51 -6.94 1.81
N ILE A 47 -7.02 -6.05 2.65
CA ILE A 47 -8.02 -6.39 3.66
C ILE A 47 -9.43 -6.43 3.07
N TRP A 48 -9.75 -5.48 2.19
CA TRP A 48 -11.05 -5.36 1.55
C TRP A 48 -10.91 -4.72 0.15
N GLY A 49 -11.75 -5.15 -0.80
CA GLY A 49 -11.68 -4.74 -2.20
C GLY A 49 -10.65 -5.53 -3.00
N SER A 50 -10.19 -4.93 -4.10
CA SER A 50 -9.13 -5.45 -4.97
C SER A 50 -8.32 -4.31 -5.55
N MET A 51 -7.12 -4.64 -6.05
CA MET A 51 -6.27 -3.70 -6.78
C MET A 51 -5.50 -4.42 -7.87
N GLN A 52 -5.27 -3.73 -8.98
CA GLN A 52 -4.28 -4.13 -9.97
C GLN A 52 -2.96 -3.44 -9.63
N VAL A 53 -1.86 -4.20 -9.66
CA VAL A 53 -0.52 -3.70 -9.31
C VAL A 53 0.46 -4.10 -10.39
N GLN A 54 1.22 -3.13 -10.88
CA GLN A 54 2.40 -3.34 -11.70
C GLN A 54 3.64 -2.99 -10.87
N LEU A 55 4.50 -3.98 -10.61
CA LEU A 55 5.73 -3.76 -9.86
C LEU A 55 6.84 -3.29 -10.80
N THR A 56 7.75 -2.46 -10.28
CA THR A 56 8.91 -1.97 -11.03
C THR A 56 9.73 -3.11 -11.63
N GLY A 57 9.77 -3.18 -12.96
CA GLY A 57 10.43 -4.25 -13.73
C GLY A 57 9.49 -5.32 -14.27
N GLU A 58 8.18 -5.20 -14.03
CA GLU A 58 7.15 -6.02 -14.65
C GLU A 58 6.40 -5.21 -15.72
N ASP A 59 6.09 -5.84 -16.85
CA ASP A 59 5.33 -5.23 -17.95
C ASP A 59 3.82 -5.48 -17.83
N GLU A 60 3.41 -6.35 -16.90
CA GLU A 60 2.03 -6.78 -16.74
C GLU A 60 1.46 -6.37 -15.38
N TRP A 61 0.19 -5.98 -15.38
CA TRP A 61 -0.57 -5.72 -14.18
C TRP A 61 -1.09 -7.03 -13.58
N LYS A 62 -0.94 -7.20 -12.27
CA LYS A 62 -1.44 -8.35 -11.52
C LYS A 62 -2.56 -7.94 -10.60
N GLU A 63 -3.63 -8.73 -10.57
CA GLU A 63 -4.76 -8.49 -9.67
C GLU A 63 -4.55 -9.13 -8.30
N TYR A 64 -4.76 -8.34 -7.25
CA TYR A 64 -4.72 -8.75 -5.86
C TYR A 64 -6.09 -8.49 -5.22
N ASN A 65 -6.70 -9.57 -4.72
CA ASN A 65 -8.02 -9.56 -4.09
C ASN A 65 -7.91 -9.55 -2.56
N SER A 66 -9.01 -9.29 -1.87
CA SER A 66 -9.10 -9.40 -0.41
C SER A 66 -8.55 -10.74 0.11
N GLY A 67 -7.72 -10.68 1.16
CA GLY A 67 -7.03 -11.83 1.73
C GLY A 67 -5.70 -12.19 1.04
N THR A 68 -5.32 -11.49 -0.03
CA THR A 68 -4.01 -11.65 -0.68
C THR A 68 -3.02 -10.57 -0.26
N SER A 69 -1.75 -10.81 -0.54
CA SER A 69 -0.67 -9.86 -0.24
C SER A 69 0.38 -9.87 -1.34
N PHE A 70 1.11 -8.76 -1.47
CA PHE A 70 2.29 -8.67 -2.31
C PHE A 70 3.41 -7.92 -1.61
N ARG A 71 4.62 -8.11 -2.13
CA ARG A 71 5.84 -7.53 -1.58
C ARG A 71 6.40 -6.52 -2.58
N VAL A 72 6.76 -5.35 -2.07
CA VAL A 72 7.47 -4.31 -2.82
C VAL A 72 8.87 -4.19 -2.23
N GLU A 73 9.89 -4.33 -3.07
CA GLU A 73 11.27 -4.16 -2.62
C GLU A 73 11.58 -2.70 -2.32
N LYS A 74 12.60 -2.47 -1.50
CA LYS A 74 13.05 -1.13 -1.12
C LYS A 74 13.50 -0.32 -2.35
N ASN A 75 13.18 0.98 -2.36
CA ASN A 75 13.57 1.94 -3.40
C ASN A 75 13.03 1.55 -4.78
N LYS A 76 11.80 1.04 -4.82
CA LYS A 76 11.08 0.72 -6.04
C LYS A 76 9.90 1.62 -6.24
#